data_AF-A0A7W7ZVQ7-F1
#
_entry.id   AF-A0A7W7ZVQ7-F1
#
_cell.length_a   1.000
_cell.length_b   1.000
_cell.length_c   1.000
_cell.angle_alpha   90.00
_cell.angle_beta   90.00
_cell.angle_gamma   90.00
#
_symmetry.space_group_name_H-M   'P 1'
#
loop_
_entity.id
_entity.type
_entity.pdbx_description
1 polymer ?
#
loop_
_entity_poly.entity_id
_entity_poly.type
_entity_poly.pdbx_seq_one_letter_code
_entity_poly.pdbx_strand_id
1 'polypeptide(L)'
;MKLSAPMGYVKDTLHKHQTKLVPLMGLGRRPHGNLPPIPTADDLEPILKGKAKFDFNEHVADYMFWFLARDERWKRELFLGHGGYTMIYLPPDPETIPPAIPDYPAIREMPVFKHFDADSIWEATYLLGDSFREKSKQVFGKGLEEEPAFDGLTFIIPYWRARDFLNAEADEFAEWFTVFDVFIAESPDDSGILIAAKDDLDLILTEILQRMRQDGMPHPLYEVERKQD
;
A
#
# COMPACT_ATOMS: atom_id res chain seq x y z
N MET A 1 13.42 7.79 -1.92
CA MET A 1 13.06 7.79 -3.36
C MET A 1 13.17 9.24 -3.85
N LYS A 2 13.95 9.57 -4.89
CA LYS A 2 13.94 10.95 -5.43
C LYS A 2 12.61 11.15 -6.15
N LEU A 3 11.83 12.16 -5.75
CA LEU A 3 10.60 12.56 -6.45
C LEU A 3 10.97 13.08 -7.86
N SER A 4 11.10 12.19 -8.83
CA SER A 4 11.18 12.53 -10.25
C SER A 4 9.77 12.65 -10.81
N ALA A 5 9.55 13.63 -11.70
CA ALA A 5 8.27 13.78 -12.39
C ALA A 5 7.87 12.45 -13.07
N PRO A 6 6.59 12.02 -13.00
CA PRO A 6 6.15 10.77 -13.60
C PRO A 6 6.49 10.75 -15.10
N MET A 7 7.08 9.65 -15.57
CA MET A 7 7.35 9.41 -16.99
C MET A 7 6.06 9.57 -17.81
N GLY A 8 6.15 10.01 -19.07
CA GLY A 8 4.99 10.45 -19.88
C GLY A 8 3.78 9.50 -19.87
N TYR A 9 4.00 8.19 -19.94
CA TYR A 9 2.93 7.19 -19.86
C TYR A 9 2.20 7.17 -18.50
N VAL A 10 2.93 7.33 -17.39
CA VAL A 10 2.33 7.39 -16.04
C VAL A 10 1.46 8.64 -15.90
N LYS A 11 1.86 9.76 -16.51
CA LYS A 11 1.07 11.01 -16.50
C LYS A 11 -0.27 10.85 -17.21
N ASP A 12 -0.28 10.21 -18.38
CA ASP A 12 -1.51 10.00 -19.15
C ASP A 12 -2.46 9.02 -18.45
N THR A 13 -1.91 7.93 -17.93
CA THR A 13 -2.68 6.95 -17.14
C THR A 13 -3.21 7.59 -15.85
N LEU A 14 -2.44 8.47 -15.19
CA LEU A 14 -2.88 9.20 -14.01
C LEU A 14 -4.06 10.11 -14.34
N HIS A 15 -3.97 10.88 -15.43
CA HIS A 15 -5.05 11.75 -15.87
C HIS A 15 -6.33 10.97 -16.19
N LYS A 16 -6.21 9.81 -16.83
CA LYS A 16 -7.32 8.90 -17.12
C LYS A 16 -8.04 8.40 -15.85
N HIS A 17 -7.31 8.25 -14.74
CA HIS A 17 -7.85 7.68 -13.51
C HIS A 17 -7.98 8.68 -12.35
N GLN A 18 -7.72 9.97 -12.58
CA GLN A 18 -7.64 10.99 -11.52
C GLN A 18 -8.86 11.05 -10.62
N THR A 19 -10.06 10.82 -11.16
CA THR A 19 -11.32 10.85 -10.40
C THR A 19 -11.52 9.63 -9.50
N LYS A 20 -10.74 8.56 -9.71
CA LYS A 20 -10.73 7.36 -8.86
C LYS A 20 -9.70 7.45 -7.72
N LEU A 21 -8.81 8.44 -7.75
CA LEU A 21 -7.78 8.64 -6.75
C LEU A 21 -8.37 9.33 -5.53
N VAL A 22 -8.98 8.54 -4.65
CA VAL A 22 -9.37 8.98 -3.30
C VAL A 22 -8.56 8.16 -2.29
N PRO A 23 -7.26 8.47 -2.11
CA PRO A 23 -6.42 7.71 -1.20
C PRO A 23 -6.62 8.16 0.24
N LEU A 24 -6.55 7.20 1.16
CA LEU A 24 -6.27 7.47 2.57
C LEU A 24 -4.78 7.45 2.80
N MET A 25 -4.27 8.46 3.48
CA MET A 25 -2.86 8.52 3.84
C MET A 25 -2.61 7.75 5.13
N GLY A 26 -1.62 6.88 5.10
CA GLY A 26 -1.06 6.19 6.25
C GLY A 26 0.46 6.24 6.20
N LEU A 27 1.09 5.49 7.10
CA LEU A 27 2.55 5.45 7.23
C LEU A 27 3.09 4.07 6.82
N GLY A 28 4.07 4.06 5.93
CA GLY A 28 4.98 2.94 5.75
C GLY A 28 6.08 3.06 6.79
N ARG A 29 6.30 2.00 7.58
CA ARG A 29 7.27 2.01 8.67
C ARG A 29 8.28 0.88 8.52
N ARG A 30 9.57 1.21 8.56
CA ARG A 30 10.64 0.23 8.73
C ARG A 30 10.60 -0.37 10.14
N PRO A 31 11.19 -1.56 10.37
CA PRO A 31 11.22 -2.15 11.70
C PRO A 31 11.84 -1.17 12.70
N HIS A 32 11.11 -0.87 13.78
CA HIS A 32 11.49 0.11 14.82
C HIS A 32 11.92 1.49 14.29
N GLY A 33 11.49 1.89 13.10
CA GLY A 33 11.81 3.20 12.53
C GLY A 33 11.14 4.32 13.33
N ASN A 34 11.87 5.42 13.55
CA ASN A 34 11.32 6.65 14.11
C ASN A 34 10.71 7.50 12.99
N LEU A 35 9.77 8.38 13.35
CA LEU A 35 9.29 9.39 12.42
C LEU A 35 10.41 10.40 12.14
N PRO A 36 10.50 10.93 10.90
CA PRO A 36 11.42 12.01 10.60
C PRO A 36 11.17 13.22 11.52
N PRO A 37 12.23 13.84 12.05
CA PRO A 37 12.07 14.97 12.95
C PRO A 37 11.52 16.19 12.20
N ILE A 38 10.62 16.91 12.85
CA ILE A 38 10.17 18.22 12.38
C ILE A 38 11.36 19.19 12.53
N PRO A 39 11.76 19.92 11.47
CA PRO A 39 12.84 20.90 11.56
C PRO A 39 12.56 21.93 12.65
N THR A 40 13.53 22.17 13.51
CA THR A 40 13.45 23.24 14.51
C THR A 40 13.82 24.60 13.89
N ALA A 41 13.53 25.69 14.61
CA ALA A 41 13.94 27.03 14.17
C ALA A 41 15.47 27.14 14.00
N ASP A 42 16.23 26.46 14.87
CA ASP A 42 17.69 26.45 14.84
C ASP A 42 18.23 25.67 13.62
N ASP A 43 17.55 24.59 13.22
CA ASP A 43 17.90 23.82 12.01
C ASP A 43 17.68 24.64 10.72
N LEU A 44 16.65 25.49 10.71
CA LEU A 44 16.27 26.30 9.57
C LEU A 44 17.15 27.55 9.40
N GLU A 45 17.74 28.07 10.47
CA GLU A 45 18.50 29.33 10.42
C GLU A 45 19.73 29.26 9.48
N PRO A 46 20.57 28.20 9.49
CA PRO A 46 21.66 28.02 8.53
C PRO A 46 21.16 27.88 7.09
N ILE A 47 20.02 27.20 6.87
CA ILE A 47 19.41 27.02 5.55
C ILE A 47 18.95 28.36 5.00
N LEU A 48 18.22 29.15 5.80
CA LEU A 48 17.72 30.48 5.42
C LEU A 48 18.86 31.47 5.14
N LYS A 49 19.99 31.33 5.84
CA LYS A 49 21.22 32.10 5.61
C LYS A 49 22.06 31.59 4.44
N GLY A 50 21.60 30.55 3.72
CA GLY A 50 22.30 29.95 2.58
C GLY A 50 23.59 29.22 2.95
N LYS A 51 23.77 28.86 4.23
CA LYS A 51 24.95 28.17 4.77
C LYS A 51 24.81 26.65 4.78
N ALA A 52 23.60 26.13 4.60
CA ALA A 52 23.30 24.71 4.51
C ALA A 52 22.30 24.43 3.38
N LYS A 53 22.33 23.21 2.84
CA LYS A 53 21.36 22.75 1.84
C LYS A 53 20.20 22.06 2.57
N PHE A 54 18.97 22.43 2.24
CA PHE A 54 17.78 21.73 2.70
C PHE A 54 17.55 20.48 1.85
N ASP A 55 17.45 19.31 2.49
CA ASP A 55 16.93 18.10 1.87
C ASP A 55 15.55 17.78 2.47
N PHE A 56 14.51 18.04 1.68
CA PHE A 56 13.14 17.78 2.10
C PHE A 56 12.91 16.29 2.46
N ASN A 57 13.62 15.36 1.84
CA ASN A 57 13.43 13.93 2.08
C ASN A 57 13.84 13.51 3.49
N GLU A 58 14.67 14.29 4.18
CA GLU A 58 15.08 14.01 5.57
C GLU A 58 13.96 14.31 6.58
N HIS A 59 12.91 15.01 6.15
CA HIS A 59 11.78 15.43 6.98
C HIS A 59 10.44 14.84 6.52
N VAL A 60 10.45 13.94 5.53
CA VAL A 60 9.25 13.33 4.97
C VAL A 60 9.28 11.85 5.27
N ALA A 61 8.24 11.36 5.93
CA ALA A 61 8.09 9.95 6.21
C ALA A 61 7.78 9.16 4.93
N ASP A 62 7.97 7.84 4.98
CA ASP A 62 7.57 6.93 3.91
C ASP A 62 6.04 6.78 3.91
N TYR A 63 5.30 7.82 3.48
CA TYR A 63 3.83 7.79 3.45
C TYR A 63 3.31 6.79 2.43
N MET A 64 2.24 6.10 2.83
CA MET A 64 1.55 5.09 2.01
C MET A 64 0.11 5.54 1.74
N PHE A 65 -0.39 5.20 0.56
CA PHE A 65 -1.75 5.53 0.13
C PHE A 65 -2.60 4.27 0.01
N TRP A 66 -3.67 4.20 0.80
CA TRP A 66 -4.67 3.15 0.68
C TRP A 66 -5.80 3.61 -0.24
N PHE A 67 -5.97 2.90 -1.36
CA PHE A 67 -7.03 3.15 -2.32
C PHE A 67 -8.26 2.30 -2.00
N LEU A 68 -9.36 2.94 -1.59
CA LEU A 68 -10.58 2.27 -1.14
C LEU A 68 -11.39 1.58 -2.24
N ALA A 69 -11.27 2.03 -3.49
CA ALA A 69 -11.96 1.39 -4.62
C ALA A 69 -11.44 -0.04 -4.83
N ARG A 70 -12.30 -1.06 -4.87
CA ARG A 70 -11.88 -2.48 -4.95
C ARG A 70 -11.35 -2.93 -6.33
N ASP A 71 -11.55 -2.13 -7.38
CA ASP A 71 -11.01 -2.41 -8.71
C ASP A 71 -9.49 -2.23 -8.73
N GLU A 72 -8.74 -3.34 -8.72
CA GLU A 72 -7.28 -3.35 -8.73
C GLU A 72 -6.66 -3.16 -10.14
N ARG A 73 -7.44 -3.27 -11.23
CA ARG A 73 -6.85 -3.26 -12.59
C ARG A 73 -6.13 -1.96 -12.90
N TRP A 74 -6.81 -0.84 -12.70
CA TRP A 74 -6.25 0.48 -12.99
C TRP A 74 -5.14 0.87 -12.00
N LYS A 75 -5.18 0.37 -10.75
CA LYS A 75 -4.11 0.60 -9.77
C LYS A 75 -2.83 -0.10 -10.22
N ARG A 76 -2.93 -1.36 -10.67
CA ARG A 76 -1.79 -2.10 -11.22
C ARG A 76 -1.25 -1.43 -12.48
N GLU A 77 -2.11 -0.95 -13.38
CA GLU A 77 -1.68 -0.18 -14.57
C GLU A 77 -0.87 1.08 -14.22
N LEU A 78 -1.16 1.70 -13.06
CA LEU A 78 -0.49 2.93 -12.61
C LEU A 78 0.77 2.70 -11.77
N PHE A 79 0.74 1.72 -10.88
CA PHE A 79 1.70 1.64 -9.77
C PHE A 79 2.57 0.38 -9.82
N LEU A 80 2.08 -0.73 -10.40
CA LEU A 80 2.85 -1.97 -10.46
C LEU A 80 4.02 -1.82 -11.43
N GLY A 81 5.21 -2.25 -11.00
CA GLY A 81 6.47 -2.12 -11.75
C GLY A 81 7.25 -0.84 -11.42
N HIS A 82 6.72 0.03 -10.55
CA HIS A 82 7.36 1.29 -10.18
C HIS A 82 8.01 1.27 -8.79
N GLY A 83 7.98 0.13 -8.09
CA GLY A 83 8.73 -0.10 -6.87
C GLY A 83 8.07 0.43 -5.60
N GLY A 84 6.75 0.61 -5.61
CA GLY A 84 6.01 1.21 -4.50
C GLY A 84 4.59 0.68 -4.33
N TYR A 85 4.24 -0.41 -5.01
CA TYR A 85 2.93 -1.02 -4.92
C TYR A 85 2.91 -2.16 -3.89
N THR A 86 2.00 -2.03 -2.91
CA THR A 86 1.77 -3.01 -1.84
C THR A 86 0.32 -3.47 -1.87
N MET A 87 0.11 -4.77 -1.84
CA MET A 87 -1.18 -5.43 -1.68
C MET A 87 -1.18 -6.21 -0.37
N ILE A 88 -2.21 -6.00 0.45
CA ILE A 88 -2.45 -6.78 1.66
C ILE A 88 -3.83 -7.43 1.55
N TYR A 89 -3.90 -8.68 1.98
CA TYR A 89 -5.15 -9.43 2.08
C TYR A 89 -5.58 -9.43 3.53
N LEU A 90 -6.62 -8.66 3.82
CA LEU A 90 -7.18 -8.51 5.16
C LEU A 90 -8.12 -9.68 5.46
N PRO A 91 -8.18 -10.14 6.72
CA PRO A 91 -9.21 -11.06 7.15
C PRO A 91 -10.60 -10.41 6.99
N PRO A 92 -11.68 -11.18 6.75
CA PRO A 92 -13.02 -10.62 6.61
C PRO A 92 -13.46 -9.86 7.86
N ASP A 93 -13.90 -8.61 7.69
CA ASP A 93 -14.50 -7.80 8.76
C ASP A 93 -16.00 -7.62 8.50
N PRO A 94 -16.90 -8.23 9.30
CA PRO A 94 -18.34 -8.12 9.11
C PRO A 94 -18.86 -6.68 9.15
N GLU A 95 -18.19 -5.77 9.87
CA GLU A 95 -18.60 -4.37 10.00
C GLU A 95 -18.37 -3.57 8.71
N THR A 96 -17.54 -4.11 7.80
CA THR A 96 -17.23 -3.48 6.50
C THR A 96 -18.15 -3.91 5.36
N ILE A 97 -19.13 -4.77 5.64
CA ILE A 97 -20.10 -5.23 4.65
C ILE A 97 -21.25 -4.21 4.65
N PRO A 98 -21.35 -3.34 3.61
CA PRO A 98 -22.43 -2.38 3.57
C PRO A 98 -23.78 -3.10 3.40
N PRO A 99 -24.87 -2.57 3.99
CA PRO A 99 -26.21 -3.00 3.62
C PRO A 99 -26.46 -2.63 2.16
N ALA A 100 -27.28 -3.44 1.48
CA ALA A 100 -27.69 -3.14 0.12
C ALA A 100 -28.38 -1.77 0.06
N ILE A 101 -27.92 -0.91 -0.85
CA ILE A 101 -28.57 0.36 -1.12
C ILE A 101 -29.94 0.04 -1.72
N PRO A 102 -31.05 0.51 -1.13
CA PRO A 102 -32.36 0.26 -1.72
C PRO A 102 -32.42 0.87 -3.13
N ASP A 103 -32.97 0.13 -4.08
CA ASP A 103 -33.08 0.62 -5.46
C ASP A 103 -34.14 1.72 -5.52
N TYR A 104 -33.69 2.96 -5.62
CA TYR A 104 -34.52 4.13 -5.85
C TYR A 104 -34.24 4.67 -7.27
N PRO A 105 -34.97 4.21 -8.30
CA PRO A 105 -34.71 4.58 -9.70
C PRO A 105 -34.68 6.11 -9.91
N ALA A 106 -35.59 6.83 -9.24
CA ALA A 106 -35.66 8.29 -9.33
C ALA A 106 -34.41 9.01 -8.79
N ILE A 107 -33.70 8.42 -7.83
CA ILE A 107 -32.45 8.96 -7.28
C ILE A 107 -31.29 8.65 -8.22
N ARG A 108 -31.22 7.42 -8.76
CA ARG A 108 -30.19 6.99 -9.71
C ARG A 108 -30.26 7.74 -11.05
N GLU A 109 -31.43 8.24 -11.43
CA GLU A 109 -31.61 9.07 -12.62
C GLU A 109 -31.20 10.54 -12.44
N MET A 110 -30.97 11.01 -11.20
CA MET A 110 -30.56 12.39 -10.95
C MET A 110 -29.18 12.67 -11.58
N PRO A 111 -28.95 13.85 -12.19
CA PRO A 111 -27.69 14.17 -12.87
C PRO A 111 -26.43 13.97 -12.03
N VAL A 112 -26.51 14.22 -10.71
CA VAL A 112 -25.37 14.04 -9.79
C VAL A 112 -24.94 12.58 -9.69
N PHE A 113 -25.88 11.63 -9.67
CA PHE A 113 -25.58 10.19 -9.57
C PHE A 113 -25.13 9.56 -10.90
N LYS A 114 -25.27 10.27 -12.03
CA LYS A 114 -24.72 9.84 -13.33
C LYS A 114 -23.21 10.07 -13.46
N HIS A 115 -22.64 10.91 -12.61
CA HIS A 115 -21.22 11.29 -12.65
C HIS A 115 -20.40 10.66 -11.52
N PHE A 116 -21.05 9.98 -10.57
CA PHE A 116 -20.41 9.35 -9.43
C PHE A 116 -20.92 7.93 -9.24
N ASP A 117 -20.00 7.00 -9.02
CA ASP A 117 -20.31 5.63 -8.66
C ASP A 117 -20.68 5.56 -7.17
N ALA A 118 -21.98 5.70 -6.90
CA ALA A 118 -22.51 5.74 -5.53
C ALA A 118 -22.32 4.42 -4.78
N ASP A 119 -22.39 3.28 -5.48
CA ASP A 119 -22.20 1.97 -4.88
C ASP A 119 -20.74 1.83 -4.40
N SER A 120 -19.76 2.21 -5.25
CA SER A 120 -18.34 2.26 -4.87
C SER A 120 -18.05 3.22 -3.71
N ILE A 121 -18.68 4.40 -3.68
CA ILE A 121 -18.50 5.37 -2.57
C ILE A 121 -19.11 4.83 -1.27
N TRP A 122 -20.26 4.16 -1.36
CA TRP A 122 -20.92 3.53 -0.22
C TRP A 122 -20.06 2.42 0.37
N GLU A 123 -19.54 1.51 -0.46
CA GLU A 123 -18.59 0.47 -0.05
C GLU A 123 -17.33 1.07 0.58
N ALA A 124 -16.74 2.10 -0.04
CA ALA A 124 -15.57 2.79 0.47
C ALA A 124 -15.81 3.40 1.86
N THR A 125 -17.02 3.90 2.13
CA THR A 125 -17.38 4.47 3.43
C THR A 125 -17.40 3.41 4.53
N TYR A 126 -17.85 2.18 4.24
CA TYR A 126 -17.82 1.08 5.21
C TYR A 126 -16.41 0.56 5.45
N LEU A 127 -15.55 0.56 4.43
CA LEU A 127 -14.12 0.23 4.58
C LEU A 127 -13.36 1.20 5.50
N LEU A 128 -13.86 2.43 5.68
CA LEU A 128 -13.28 3.34 6.68
C LEU A 128 -13.46 2.85 8.11
N GLY A 129 -14.45 1.99 8.36
CA GLY A 129 -14.70 1.36 9.65
C GLY A 129 -13.90 0.09 9.89
N ASP A 130 -13.07 -0.35 8.94
CA ASP A 130 -12.34 -1.62 9.03
C ASP A 130 -11.39 -1.64 10.24
N SER A 131 -11.47 -2.72 11.03
CA SER A 131 -10.63 -2.93 12.21
C SER A 131 -9.13 -2.95 11.90
N PHE A 132 -8.74 -3.17 10.63
CA PHE A 132 -7.39 -3.02 10.11
C PHE A 132 -6.75 -1.70 10.56
N ARG A 133 -7.46 -0.58 10.49
CA ARG A 133 -6.88 0.75 10.79
C ARG A 133 -6.27 0.79 12.18
N GLU A 134 -7.07 0.41 13.19
CA GLU A 134 -6.65 0.41 14.59
C GLU A 134 -5.65 -0.70 14.88
N LYS A 135 -5.89 -1.93 14.38
CA LYS A 135 -4.97 -3.06 14.57
C LYS A 135 -3.58 -2.78 13.99
N SER A 136 -3.54 -2.19 12.80
CA SER A 136 -2.28 -1.85 12.13
C SER A 136 -1.45 -0.85 12.95
N LYS A 137 -2.11 0.15 13.57
CA LYS A 137 -1.45 1.10 14.48
C LYS A 137 -0.98 0.41 15.77
N GLN A 138 -1.78 -0.48 16.35
CA GLN A 138 -1.40 -1.20 17.57
C GLN A 138 -0.18 -2.11 17.36
N VAL A 139 -0.13 -2.82 16.23
CA VAL A 139 0.93 -3.77 15.94
C VAL A 139 2.19 -3.08 15.39
N PHE A 140 2.03 -2.26 14.34
CA PHE A 140 3.17 -1.65 13.64
C PHE A 140 3.54 -0.27 14.15
N GLY A 141 2.73 0.32 15.03
CA GLY A 141 2.95 1.64 15.63
C GLY A 141 3.71 1.63 16.95
N LYS A 142 4.06 0.46 17.49
CA LYS A 142 4.76 0.34 18.79
C LYS A 142 5.99 1.24 18.87
N GLY A 143 6.07 2.06 19.92
CA GLY A 143 7.13 3.05 20.13
C GLY A 143 6.92 4.40 19.42
N LEU A 144 5.78 4.63 18.76
CA LEU A 144 5.40 5.94 18.20
C LEU A 144 4.20 6.56 18.93
N GLU A 145 3.68 5.94 20.00
CA GLU A 145 2.43 6.33 20.65
C GLU A 145 2.47 7.75 21.24
N GLU A 146 3.66 8.21 21.62
CA GLU A 146 3.87 9.55 22.17
C GLU A 146 4.16 10.60 21.09
N GLU A 147 4.33 10.19 19.83
CA GLU A 147 4.62 11.10 18.73
C GLU A 147 3.38 11.93 18.37
N PRO A 148 3.49 13.28 18.29
CA PRO A 148 2.33 14.13 17.98
C PRO A 148 1.61 13.79 16.68
N ALA A 149 2.32 13.19 15.71
CA ALA A 149 1.75 12.79 14.43
C ALA A 149 0.99 11.45 14.48
N PHE A 150 1.17 10.63 15.52
CA PHE A 150 0.64 9.27 15.60
C PHE A 150 -0.88 9.20 15.55
N ASP A 151 -1.55 10.11 16.27
CA ASP A 151 -3.02 10.19 16.30
C ASP A 151 -3.60 10.55 14.93
N GLY A 152 -2.88 11.35 14.15
CA GLY A 152 -3.28 11.75 12.81
C GLY A 152 -3.10 10.66 11.74
N LEU A 153 -2.38 9.57 12.05
CA LEU A 153 -2.19 8.47 11.10
C LEU A 153 -3.45 7.61 11.01
N THR A 154 -3.90 7.36 9.78
CA THR A 154 -5.08 6.52 9.51
C THR A 154 -4.78 5.03 9.73
N PHE A 155 -3.58 4.60 9.36
CA PHE A 155 -3.06 3.24 9.45
C PHE A 155 -1.53 3.26 9.39
N ILE A 156 -0.89 2.17 9.80
CA ILE A 156 0.56 1.96 9.67
C ILE A 156 0.79 0.60 9.03
N ILE A 157 1.61 0.51 7.99
CA ILE A 157 1.98 -0.76 7.37
C ILE A 157 3.49 -0.96 7.32
N PRO A 158 3.94 -2.22 7.32
CA PRO A 158 5.31 -2.59 7.03
C PRO A 158 5.85 -1.98 5.73
N TYR A 159 6.95 -1.25 5.81
CA TYR A 159 7.82 -0.92 4.68
C TYR A 159 9.13 -1.70 4.80
N TRP A 160 9.01 -3.02 4.65
CA TRP A 160 10.04 -3.99 5.01
C TRP A 160 10.62 -4.71 3.81
N ARG A 161 11.82 -5.26 4.02
CA ARG A 161 12.55 -6.11 3.09
C ARG A 161 12.45 -7.56 3.50
N ALA A 162 12.83 -8.47 2.61
CA ALA A 162 12.84 -9.91 2.89
C ALA A 162 13.62 -10.25 4.18
N ARG A 163 14.77 -9.60 4.40
CA ARG A 163 15.57 -9.80 5.61
C ARG A 163 14.84 -9.47 6.91
N ASP A 164 13.92 -8.50 6.88
CA ASP A 164 13.22 -8.05 8.08
C ASP A 164 12.20 -9.12 8.51
N PHE A 165 11.56 -9.79 7.55
CA PHE A 165 10.72 -10.97 7.82
C PHE A 165 11.53 -12.19 8.27
N LEU A 166 12.69 -12.43 7.65
CA LEU A 166 13.53 -13.58 8.00
C LEU A 166 14.21 -13.47 9.37
N ASN A 167 14.43 -12.25 9.84
CA ASN A 167 15.06 -11.97 11.14
C ASN A 167 14.05 -11.68 12.25
N ALA A 168 12.75 -11.72 11.95
CA ALA A 168 11.71 -11.48 12.93
C ALA A 168 11.70 -12.57 14.00
N GLU A 169 11.55 -12.17 15.26
CA GLU A 169 11.30 -13.13 16.33
C GLU A 169 9.92 -13.77 16.14
N ALA A 170 9.76 -15.04 16.54
CA ALA A 170 8.54 -15.81 16.26
C ALA A 170 7.26 -15.12 16.78
N ASP A 171 7.32 -14.52 17.98
CA ASP A 171 6.18 -13.83 18.58
C ASP A 171 5.83 -12.53 17.83
N GLU A 172 6.84 -11.78 17.40
CA GLU A 172 6.66 -10.57 16.61
C GLU A 172 6.09 -10.90 15.23
N PHE A 173 6.65 -11.91 14.57
CA PHE A 173 6.15 -12.39 13.28
C PHE A 173 4.69 -12.84 13.36
N ALA A 174 4.33 -13.61 14.39
CA ALA A 174 2.96 -14.05 14.62
C ALA A 174 1.99 -12.87 14.86
N GLU A 175 2.45 -11.84 15.56
CA GLU A 175 1.65 -10.63 15.80
C GLU A 175 1.35 -9.87 14.50
N TRP A 176 2.30 -9.79 13.57
CA TRP A 176 2.09 -9.13 12.28
C TRP A 176 0.94 -9.73 11.49
N PHE A 177 0.85 -11.07 11.47
CA PHE A 177 -0.22 -11.81 10.78
C PHE A 177 -1.56 -11.85 11.54
N THR A 178 -1.69 -11.09 12.63
CA THR A 178 -3.00 -10.74 13.20
C THR A 178 -3.68 -9.59 12.45
N VAL A 179 -2.92 -8.83 11.66
CA VAL A 179 -3.40 -7.67 10.89
C VAL A 179 -3.81 -8.04 9.47
N PHE A 180 -3.02 -8.87 8.80
CA PHE A 180 -3.27 -9.36 7.43
C PHE A 180 -2.89 -10.83 7.31
N ASP A 181 -3.49 -11.55 6.35
CA ASP A 181 -3.18 -12.95 6.08
C ASP A 181 -2.06 -13.09 5.03
N VAL A 182 -2.02 -12.19 4.04
CA VAL A 182 -1.01 -12.16 2.98
C VAL A 182 -0.55 -10.73 2.72
N PHE A 183 0.76 -10.55 2.63
CA PHE A 183 1.44 -9.31 2.30
C PHE A 183 2.25 -9.51 1.02
N ILE A 184 1.98 -8.68 0.01
CA ILE A 184 2.71 -8.68 -1.26
C ILE A 184 3.18 -7.25 -1.51
N ALA A 185 4.48 -7.04 -1.68
CA ALA A 185 5.02 -5.72 -1.96
C ALA A 185 6.11 -5.78 -3.01
N GLU A 186 6.18 -4.75 -3.85
CA GLU A 186 7.40 -4.48 -4.59
C GLU A 186 8.51 -4.11 -3.60
N SER A 187 9.63 -4.82 -3.66
CA SER A 187 10.83 -4.52 -2.87
C SER A 187 11.97 -4.16 -3.82
N PRO A 188 12.14 -2.86 -4.15
CA PRO A 188 13.29 -2.40 -4.92
C PRO A 188 14.62 -2.78 -4.28
N ASP A 189 14.64 -2.78 -2.95
CA ASP A 189 15.81 -3.12 -2.16
C ASP A 189 16.21 -4.59 -2.28
N ASP A 190 15.23 -5.49 -2.46
CA ASP A 190 15.46 -6.92 -2.73
C ASP A 190 15.44 -7.25 -4.23
N SER A 191 15.33 -6.24 -5.11
CA SER A 191 15.25 -6.40 -6.57
C SER A 191 14.13 -7.35 -7.03
N GLY A 192 12.96 -7.31 -6.38
CA GLY A 192 11.88 -8.23 -6.70
C GLY A 192 10.54 -7.92 -6.02
N ILE A 193 9.70 -8.96 -5.93
CA ILE A 193 8.43 -8.94 -5.20
C ILE A 193 8.60 -9.75 -3.94
N LEU A 194 8.30 -9.15 -2.80
CA LEU A 194 8.22 -9.81 -1.51
C LEU A 194 6.81 -10.37 -1.32
N ILE A 195 6.72 -11.66 -0.99
CA ILE A 195 5.47 -12.32 -0.61
C ILE A 195 5.70 -12.91 0.78
N ALA A 196 4.87 -12.50 1.73
CA ALA A 196 4.84 -13.03 3.09
C ALA A 196 3.41 -13.43 3.42
N ALA A 197 3.22 -14.61 4.01
CA ALA A 197 1.89 -15.13 4.31
C ALA A 197 1.89 -15.84 5.66
N LYS A 198 0.73 -15.81 6.30
CA LYS A 198 0.45 -16.49 7.56
C LYS A 198 0.57 -18.01 7.44
N ASP A 199 0.07 -18.53 6.32
CA ASP A 199 0.05 -19.94 6.00
C ASP A 199 1.04 -20.25 4.87
N ASP A 200 1.48 -21.50 4.79
CA ASP A 200 2.34 -21.99 3.71
C ASP A 200 1.62 -21.87 2.35
N LEU A 201 2.28 -21.19 1.41
CA LEU A 201 1.74 -20.93 0.06
C LEU A 201 2.12 -22.01 -0.96
N ASP A 202 3.02 -22.95 -0.65
CA ASP A 202 3.59 -23.87 -1.64
C ASP A 202 2.51 -24.68 -2.38
N LEU A 203 1.52 -25.20 -1.65
CA LEU A 203 0.40 -25.93 -2.25
C LEU A 203 -0.47 -25.03 -3.13
N ILE A 204 -0.79 -23.81 -2.65
CA ILE A 204 -1.63 -22.85 -3.38
C ILE A 204 -0.93 -22.42 -4.69
N LEU A 205 0.35 -22.08 -4.61
CA LEU A 205 1.16 -21.70 -5.78
C LEU A 205 1.27 -22.86 -6.77
N THR A 206 1.44 -24.09 -6.27
CA THR A 206 1.47 -25.28 -7.12
C THR A 206 0.15 -25.48 -7.86
N GLU A 207 -0.99 -25.33 -7.18
CA GLU A 207 -2.32 -25.43 -7.80
C GLU A 207 -2.55 -24.34 -8.84
N ILE A 208 -2.18 -23.09 -8.54
CA ILE A 208 -2.28 -21.97 -9.49
C ILE A 208 -1.45 -22.26 -10.74
N LEU A 209 -0.20 -22.72 -10.58
CA LEU A 209 0.66 -23.07 -11.70
C LEU A 209 0.08 -24.20 -12.55
N GLN A 210 -0.52 -25.22 -11.93
CA GLN A 210 -1.17 -26.31 -12.66
C GLN A 210 -2.37 -25.82 -13.46
N ARG A 211 -3.22 -24.95 -12.88
CA ARG A 211 -4.36 -24.35 -13.59
C ARG A 211 -3.90 -23.49 -14.77
N MET A 212 -2.90 -22.63 -14.57
CA MET A 212 -2.34 -21.82 -15.65
C MET A 212 -1.84 -22.67 -16.83
N ARG A 213 -1.23 -23.84 -16.55
CA ARG A 213 -0.80 -24.79 -17.58
C ARG A 213 -1.98 -25.41 -18.33
N GLN A 214 -3.02 -25.81 -17.61
CA GLN A 214 -4.24 -26.37 -18.19
C GLN A 214 -4.96 -25.36 -19.08
N ASP A 215 -4.95 -24.09 -18.68
CA ASP A 215 -5.56 -22.98 -19.41
C ASP A 215 -4.70 -22.51 -20.61
N GLY A 216 -3.53 -23.12 -20.84
CA GLY A 216 -2.63 -22.76 -21.93
C GLY A 216 -2.04 -21.35 -21.79
N MET A 217 -1.99 -20.81 -20.57
CA MET A 217 -1.38 -19.50 -20.34
C MET A 217 0.13 -19.58 -20.57
N PRO A 218 0.72 -18.65 -21.33
CA PRO A 218 2.14 -18.66 -21.61
C PRO A 218 2.92 -18.48 -20.30
N HIS A 219 3.77 -19.45 -19.98
CA HIS A 219 4.79 -19.24 -18.96
C HIS A 219 5.85 -18.30 -19.53
N PRO A 220 6.23 -17.21 -18.84
CA PRO A 220 7.42 -16.48 -19.21
C PRO A 220 8.62 -17.41 -18.98
N LEU A 221 9.07 -18.07 -20.05
CA LEU A 221 10.38 -18.70 -20.08
C LEU A 221 11.38 -17.56 -20.08
N TYR A 222 11.99 -17.27 -18.93
CA TYR A 222 13.21 -16.48 -18.90
C TYR A 222 14.29 -17.34 -19.57
N GLU A 223 14.49 -17.15 -20.88
CA GLU A 223 15.73 -17.56 -21.53
C GLU A 223 16.84 -16.69 -20.95
N VAL A 224 17.52 -17.21 -19.92
CA VAL A 224 18.78 -16.61 -19.48
C VAL A 224 19.75 -16.80 -20.63
N GLU A 225 19.94 -15.77 -21.46
CA GLU A 225 21.09 -15.69 -22.36
C GLU A 225 22.35 -15.75 -21.50
N ARG A 226 22.85 -16.97 -21.27
CA ARG A 226 24.20 -17.15 -20.76
C ARG A 226 25.11 -16.66 -21.88
N LYS A 227 25.61 -15.43 -21.75
CA LYS A 227 26.80 -15.01 -22.47
C LYS A 227 27.87 -16.06 -22.19
N GLN A 228 28.25 -16.79 -23.23
CA GLN A 228 29.42 -17.64 -23.21
C GLN A 228 30.62 -16.69 -23.23
N ASP A 229 31.25 -16.51 -22.08
CA ASP A 229 32.63 -16.03 -22.00
C ASP A 229 33.59 -17.18 -22.28
#